data_AF-T1A431-F1
#
_entry.id   AF-T1A431-F1
#
_cell.length_a   1.000
_cell.length_b   1.000
_cell.length_c   1.000
_cell.angle_alpha   90.00
_cell.angle_beta   90.00
_cell.angle_gamma   90.00
#
_symmetry.space_group_name_H-M   'P 1'
#
loop_
_entity.id
_entity.type
_entity.pdbx_description
1 polymer ?
#
loop_
_entity_poly.entity_id
_entity_poly.type
_entity_poly.pdbx_seq_one_letter_code
_entity_poly.pdbx_strand_id
1 'polypeptide(L)'
;FGTTRPTVPLVTAPTIVCDNALDKNWRDVLPPEQCSFVLGNPPFVGKKEQSKSQKAEFLTVMQGVKGAGVLDYVTAWYVKATAYIAENP
;
A
#
# COMPACT_ATOMS: atom_id res chain seq x y z
N PHE A 1 -35.46 -4.01 6.66
CA PHE A 1 -34.37 -3.50 5.81
C PHE A 1 -33.05 -4.14 6.25
N GLY A 2 -32.23 -4.59 5.29
CA GLY A 2 -30.89 -5.16 5.48
C GLY A 2 -30.86 -6.68 5.66
N THR A 3 -30.43 -7.43 4.64
CA THR A 3 -30.05 -8.84 4.79
C THR A 3 -28.73 -8.92 5.55
N THR A 4 -28.72 -9.50 6.75
CA THR A 4 -27.49 -9.80 7.48
C THR A 4 -26.82 -11.03 6.86
N ARG A 5 -25.51 -10.98 6.63
CA ARG A 5 -24.76 -12.19 6.23
C ARG A 5 -24.80 -13.19 7.39
N PRO A 6 -25.06 -14.49 7.14
CA PRO A 6 -24.93 -15.52 8.17
C PRO A 6 -23.51 -15.49 8.74
N THR A 7 -23.37 -15.37 10.06
CA THR A 7 -22.07 -15.38 10.74
C THR A 7 -21.45 -16.77 10.79
N VAL A 8 -22.22 -17.81 10.47
CA VAL A 8 -21.78 -19.20 10.39
C VAL A 8 -22.54 -19.98 9.29
N PRO A 9 -21.87 -20.92 8.59
CA PRO A 9 -20.42 -21.11 8.56
C PRO A 9 -19.71 -19.97 7.82
N LEU A 10 -18.44 -19.70 8.16
CA LEU A 10 -17.64 -18.65 7.52
C LEU A 10 -17.21 -19.09 6.11
N VAL A 11 -18.08 -18.84 5.12
CA VAL A 11 -17.81 -19.15 3.70
C VAL A 11 -17.15 -18.00 2.93
N THR A 12 -17.15 -16.79 3.50
CA THR A 12 -16.50 -15.61 2.93
C THR A 12 -15.29 -15.25 3.79
N ALA A 13 -14.11 -15.18 3.17
CA ALA A 13 -12.86 -14.82 3.83
C ALA A 13 -12.31 -13.49 3.27
N PRO A 14 -11.63 -12.68 4.10
CA PRO A 14 -10.90 -11.51 3.62
C PRO A 14 -9.63 -11.94 2.87
N THR A 15 -9.19 -11.10 1.92
CA THR A 15 -7.89 -11.24 1.26
C THR A 15 -6.84 -10.45 2.06
N ILE A 16 -5.98 -11.15 2.80
CA ILE A 16 -4.87 -10.55 3.56
C ILE A 16 -3.57 -11.18 3.06
N VAL A 17 -2.64 -10.36 2.61
CA VAL A 17 -1.36 -10.80 2.04
C VAL A 17 -0.23 -10.42 2.99
N CYS A 18 0.50 -11.41 3.51
CA CYS A 18 1.68 -11.21 4.35
C CYS A 18 2.92 -11.03 3.45
N ASP A 19 3.20 -9.78 3.07
CA ASP A 19 4.25 -9.42 2.12
C ASP A 19 4.72 -7.97 2.37
N ASN A 20 5.78 -7.54 1.70
CA ASN A 20 6.23 -6.15 1.74
C ASN A 20 5.43 -5.29 0.75
N ALA A 21 4.61 -4.38 1.26
CA ALA A 21 3.74 -3.54 0.43
C ALA A 21 4.48 -2.59 -0.53
N LEU A 22 5.74 -2.21 -0.25
CA LEU A 22 6.52 -1.36 -1.16
C LEU A 22 7.03 -2.15 -2.37
N ASP A 23 7.41 -3.41 -2.18
CA ASP A 23 7.89 -4.32 -3.22
C ASP A 23 6.74 -4.97 -4.01
N LYS A 24 5.66 -5.36 -3.31
CA LYS A 24 4.51 -6.05 -3.90
C LYS A 24 3.79 -5.22 -4.96
N ASN A 25 3.45 -5.81 -6.10
CA ASN A 25 2.51 -5.23 -7.05
C ASN A 25 1.08 -5.32 -6.48
N TRP A 26 0.47 -4.17 -6.19
CA TRP A 26 -0.85 -4.12 -5.53
C TRP A 26 -1.97 -4.70 -6.40
N ARG A 27 -1.79 -4.72 -7.74
CA ARG A 27 -2.73 -5.33 -8.69
C ARG A 27 -2.93 -6.82 -8.45
N ASP A 28 -1.88 -7.50 -8.01
CA ASP A 28 -1.92 -8.95 -7.73
C ASP A 28 -2.74 -9.26 -6.45
N VAL A 29 -2.93 -8.25 -5.59
CA VAL A 29 -3.74 -8.35 -4.37
C VAL A 29 -5.20 -7.97 -4.67
N LEU A 30 -5.40 -6.85 -5.36
CA LEU A 30 -6.70 -6.36 -5.81
C LEU A 30 -6.52 -5.56 -7.10
N PRO A 31 -7.19 -5.94 -8.21
CA PRO A 31 -7.18 -5.13 -9.42
C PRO A 31 -7.74 -3.72 -9.15
N PRO A 32 -7.11 -2.64 -9.66
CA PRO A 32 -7.54 -1.25 -9.40
C PRO A 32 -9.01 -0.99 -9.71
N GLU A 33 -9.55 -1.63 -10.75
CA GLU A 33 -10.94 -1.49 -11.22
C GLU A 33 -11.96 -2.05 -10.22
N GLN A 34 -11.51 -2.92 -9.31
CA GLN A 34 -12.32 -3.49 -8.23
C GLN A 34 -12.12 -2.76 -6.90
N CYS A 35 -11.18 -1.79 -6.84
CA CYS A 35 -10.89 -1.03 -5.64
C CYS A 35 -11.71 0.26 -5.59
N SER A 36 -12.48 0.45 -4.52
CA SER A 36 -13.22 1.70 -4.28
C SER A 36 -12.50 2.65 -3.33
N PHE A 37 -11.70 2.13 -2.39
CA PHE A 37 -11.04 2.92 -1.36
C PHE A 37 -9.68 2.34 -1.00
N VAL A 38 -8.68 3.21 -0.88
CA VAL A 38 -7.37 2.90 -0.31
C VAL A 38 -7.23 3.66 1.00
N LEU A 39 -7.07 2.94 2.11
CA LEU A 39 -6.99 3.51 3.45
C LEU A 39 -6.08 2.69 4.35
N GLY A 40 -5.41 3.36 5.28
CA GLY A 40 -4.51 2.71 6.23
C GLY A 40 -3.65 3.71 7.00
N ASN A 41 -2.84 3.18 7.90
CA ASN A 41 -1.85 3.95 8.67
C ASN A 41 -0.46 3.33 8.46
N PRO A 42 0.25 3.67 7.37
CA PRO A 42 1.55 3.10 7.08
C PRO A 42 2.60 3.51 8.12
N PRO A 43 3.74 2.81 8.21
CA PRO A 43 4.77 3.09 9.21
C PRO A 43 5.44 4.46 8.99
N PHE A 44 5.56 5.24 10.06
CA PHE A 44 6.32 6.49 10.09
C PHE A 44 7.76 6.20 10.50
N VAL A 45 8.70 6.49 9.61
CA VAL A 45 10.14 6.31 9.87
C VAL A 45 10.90 7.45 9.20
N GLY A 46 11.37 8.38 10.03
CA GLY A 46 12.08 9.56 9.57
C GLY A 46 13.37 9.19 8.82
N LYS A 47 13.81 10.04 7.90
CA LYS A 47 14.96 9.78 7.00
C LYS A 47 16.25 9.26 7.67
N LYS A 48 16.48 9.61 8.94
CA LYS A 48 17.67 9.21 9.72
C LYS A 48 17.49 7.86 10.41
N GLU A 49 16.24 7.50 10.72
CA GLU A 49 15.87 6.31 11.49
C GLU A 49 15.57 5.10 10.60
N GLN A 50 15.50 5.30 9.28
CA GLN A 50 15.32 4.22 8.32
C GLN A 50 16.50 3.25 8.36
N SER A 51 16.19 1.96 8.46
CA SER A 51 17.18 0.90 8.25
C SER A 51 17.69 0.92 6.80
N LYS A 52 18.83 0.26 6.55
CA LYS A 52 19.41 0.18 5.20
C LYS A 52 18.47 -0.45 4.18
N SER A 53 17.70 -1.47 4.58
CA SER A 53 16.72 -2.13 3.70
C SER A 53 15.54 -1.20 3.40
N GLN A 54 14.93 -0.62 4.43
CA GLN A 54 13.85 0.37 4.27
C GLN A 54 14.27 1.51 3.34
N LYS A 55 15.48 2.06 3.53
CA LYS A 55 15.98 3.13 2.68
C LYS A 55 16.16 2.69 1.23
N ALA A 56 16.65 1.48 0.97
CA ALA A 56 16.80 0.95 -0.37
C ALA A 56 15.44 0.78 -1.06
N GLU A 57 14.48 0.13 -0.39
CA GLU A 57 13.12 -0.07 -0.87
C GLU A 57 12.39 1.26 -1.12
N PHE A 58 12.55 2.21 -0.20
CA PHE A 58 12.01 3.55 -0.30
C PHE A 58 12.51 4.28 -1.57
N LEU A 59 13.82 4.21 -1.83
CA LEU A 59 14.42 4.86 -3.00
C LEU A 59 13.96 4.23 -4.32
N THR A 60 13.69 2.92 -4.33
CA THR A 60 13.09 2.23 -5.49
C THR A 60 11.71 2.80 -5.79
N VAL A 61 10.86 2.98 -4.78
CA VAL A 61 9.52 3.56 -4.95
C VAL A 61 9.59 5.04 -5.35
N MET A 62 10.57 5.78 -4.84
CA MET A 62 10.74 7.21 -5.06
C MET A 62 11.48 7.58 -6.36
N GLN A 63 11.69 6.63 -7.26
CA GLN A 63 12.43 6.87 -8.49
C GLN A 63 11.80 8.02 -9.30
N GLY A 64 12.61 9.03 -9.65
CA GLY A 64 12.16 10.23 -10.36
C GLY A 64 11.68 11.38 -9.46
N VAL A 65 11.51 11.17 -8.15
CA VAL A 65 11.13 12.23 -7.21
C VAL A 65 12.38 12.98 -6.73
N LYS A 66 12.55 14.22 -7.19
CA LYS A 66 13.66 15.09 -6.76
C LYS A 66 13.53 15.39 -5.27
N GLY A 67 14.64 15.24 -4.53
CA GLY A 67 14.66 15.52 -3.09
C GLY A 67 14.05 14.43 -2.21
N ALA A 68 13.70 13.25 -2.75
CA ALA A 68 13.09 12.18 -1.97
C ALA A 68 13.89 11.73 -0.75
N GLY A 69 15.23 11.87 -0.78
CA GLY A 69 16.11 11.44 0.31
C GLY A 69 15.91 12.14 1.67
N VAL A 70 15.07 13.17 1.75
CA VAL A 70 14.72 13.82 3.04
C VAL A 70 13.32 13.52 3.53
N LEU A 71 12.50 12.79 2.76
CA LEU A 71 11.13 12.49 3.10
C LEU A 71 11.05 11.36 4.13
N ASP A 72 9.93 11.31 4.85
CA ASP A 72 9.60 10.21 5.76
C ASP A 72 9.20 8.95 4.98
N TYR A 73 9.48 7.77 5.52
CA TYR A 73 9.20 6.49 4.90
C TYR A 73 7.72 6.31 4.50
N VAL A 74 6.79 6.88 5.29
CA VAL A 74 5.35 6.85 5.00
C VAL A 74 5.01 7.40 3.61
N THR A 75 5.82 8.33 3.09
CA THR A 75 5.59 8.97 1.79
C THR A 75 5.61 7.98 0.62
N ALA A 76 6.28 6.83 0.75
CA ALA A 76 6.29 5.79 -0.28
C ALA A 76 4.89 5.20 -0.56
N TRP A 77 4.02 5.14 0.44
CA TRP A 77 2.64 4.67 0.24
C TRP A 77 1.80 5.66 -0.59
N TYR A 78 2.10 6.96 -0.52
CA TYR A 78 1.42 7.94 -1.36
C TYR A 78 1.79 7.75 -2.83
N VAL A 79 3.07 7.53 -3.14
CA VAL A 79 3.52 7.26 -4.51
C VAL A 79 2.94 5.96 -5.05
N LYS A 80 2.94 4.90 -4.24
CA LYS A 80 2.32 3.61 -4.62
C LYS A 80 0.82 3.75 -4.84
N ALA A 81 0.12 4.46 -3.95
CA ALA A 81 -1.32 4.65 -4.05
C ALA A 81 -1.68 5.49 -5.28
N THR A 82 -0.97 6.59 -5.57
CA THR A 82 -1.24 7.41 -6.76
C THR A 82 -0.98 6.63 -8.05
N ALA A 83 0.09 5.84 -8.11
CA ALA A 83 0.35 4.95 -9.24
C ALA A 83 -0.76 3.90 -9.42
N TYR A 84 -1.24 3.31 -8.33
CA TYR A 84 -2.29 2.29 -8.35
C TYR A 84 -3.65 2.84 -8.79
N ILE A 85 -4.08 4.00 -8.28
CA ILE A 85 -5.38 4.60 -8.64
C ILE A 85 -5.38 5.24 -10.03
N ALA A 86 -4.21 5.63 -10.57
CA ALA A 86 -4.13 6.20 -11.92
C ALA A 86 -4.62 5.25 -13.02
N GLU A 87 -4.73 3.96 -12.72
CA GLU A 87 -5.24 2.92 -13.62
C GLU A 87 -6.76 2.73 -13.52
N ASN A 88 -7.39 3.35 -12.53
CA ASN A 88 -8.84 3.41 -12.35
C ASN A 88 -9.25 4.85 -11.97
N PRO A 89 -9.21 5.80 -12.93
CA PRO A 89 -9.39 7.22 -12.68
C PRO A 89 -10.81 7.63 -12.29
#